data_AF-A0A6J4S7G5-F1
#
_entry.id   AF-A0A6J4S7G5-F1
#
_cell.length_a   1.000
_cell.length_b   1.000
_cell.length_c   1.000
_cell.angle_alpha   90.00
_cell.angle_beta   90.00
_cell.angle_gamma   90.00
#
_symmetry.space_group_name_H-M   'P 1'
#
loop_
_entity.id
_entity.type
_entity.pdbx_description
1 polymer ?
#
loop_
_entity_poly.entity_id
_entity_poly.type
_entity_poly.pdbx_seq_one_letter_code
_entity_poly.pdbx_strand_id
1 'polypeptide(L)'
;MAYSVIVWLVDPGKHPQQDREEEWATAGRDDAPGAHTGSNLGYTLPRMRYGVYESQQEAESALAEVSDALQQNRPLRISSQASRQWLIPADRVHYVVCEEVERPKDGQ
;
A
#
# COMPACT_ATOMS: atom_id res chain seq x y z
N MET A 1 0.59 4.88 18.79
CA MET A 1 0.23 3.72 17.95
C MET A 1 -0.89 4.15 17.03
N ALA A 2 -0.65 4.08 15.73
CA ALA A 2 -1.65 4.36 14.70
C ALA A 2 -1.86 3.09 13.86
N TYR A 3 -2.95 3.03 13.10
CA TYR A 3 -3.26 1.88 12.26
C TYR A 3 -3.35 2.32 10.81
N SER A 4 -2.68 1.63 9.90
CA SER A 4 -2.73 1.90 8.46
C SER A 4 -3.53 0.83 7.74
N VAL A 5 -4.47 1.25 6.91
CA VAL A 5 -5.13 0.35 5.95
C VAL A 5 -4.39 0.45 4.62
N ILE A 6 -3.89 -0.69 4.13
CA ILE A 6 -3.08 -0.80 2.92
C ILE A 6 -3.79 -1.71 1.92
N VAL A 7 -3.93 -1.23 0.69
CA VAL A 7 -4.54 -1.94 -0.44
C VAL A 7 -3.43 -2.44 -1.34
N TRP A 8 -3.40 -3.75 -1.59
CA TRP A 8 -2.50 -4.39 -2.54
C TRP A 8 -3.20 -4.62 -3.85
N LEU A 9 -2.56 -4.28 -4.97
CA LEU A 9 -3.18 -4.37 -6.28
C LEU A 9 -2.70 -5.58 -7.07
N VAL A 10 -3.58 -6.19 -7.85
CA VAL A 10 -3.26 -7.25 -8.83
C VAL A 10 -2.71 -6.61 -10.09
N ASP A 11 -1.55 -7.11 -10.54
CA ASP A 11 -0.91 -6.82 -11.84
C ASP A 11 -1.25 -5.42 -12.40
N PRO A 12 -0.68 -4.35 -11.82
CA PRO A 12 -0.98 -2.96 -12.20
C PRO A 12 -0.66 -2.60 -13.65
N GLY A 13 -0.03 -3.50 -14.42
CA GLY A 13 0.73 -3.14 -15.61
C GLY A 13 2.02 -2.39 -15.26
N LYS A 14 2.81 -2.03 -16.28
CA LYS A 14 4.14 -1.44 -16.06
C LYS A 14 4.06 -0.04 -15.44
N HIS A 15 4.52 0.17 -14.20
CA HIS A 15 4.58 1.52 -13.61
C HIS A 15 5.83 2.30 -14.08
N PRO A 16 5.80 3.65 -14.10
CA PRO A 16 6.88 4.44 -14.71
C PRO A 16 8.26 4.26 -14.08
N GLN A 17 8.32 3.85 -12.81
CA GLN A 17 9.57 3.56 -12.11
C GLN A 17 9.97 2.08 -12.18
N GLN A 18 9.14 1.21 -12.76
CA GLN A 18 9.36 -0.24 -12.73
C GLN A 18 10.68 -0.63 -13.41
N ASP A 19 11.03 -0.03 -14.54
CA ASP A 19 12.30 -0.26 -15.23
C ASP A 19 13.52 0.09 -14.37
N ARG A 20 13.43 1.21 -13.63
CA ARG A 20 14.50 1.67 -12.74
C ARG A 20 14.62 0.81 -11.48
N GLU A 21 13.48 0.36 -10.95
CA GLU A 21 13.42 -0.57 -9.82
C GLU A 21 13.92 -1.96 -10.21
N GLU A 22 13.64 -2.43 -11.44
CA GLU A 22 14.19 -3.65 -12.03
C GLU A 22 15.72 -3.55 -12.20
N GLU A 23 16.22 -2.43 -12.73
CA GLU A 23 17.67 -2.15 -12.86
C GLU A 23 18.36 -2.16 -11.49
N TRP A 24 17.79 -1.47 -10.49
CA TRP A 24 18.33 -1.44 -9.13
C TRP A 24 18.20 -2.76 -8.38
N ALA A 25 17.16 -3.55 -8.64
CA ALA A 25 17.01 -4.89 -8.08
C ALA A 25 18.03 -5.89 -8.65
N THR A 26 18.43 -5.68 -9.90
CA THR A 26 19.41 -6.53 -10.61
C THR A 26 20.84 -6.09 -10.32
N ALA A 27 21.06 -4.80 -10.02
CA ALA A 27 22.32 -4.31 -9.47
C ALA A 27 22.51 -4.90 -8.07
N GLY A 28 23.41 -5.88 -7.98
CA GLY A 28 23.70 -6.60 -6.74
C GLY A 28 24.09 -5.68 -5.59
N ARG A 29 24.13 -6.29 -4.39
CA ARG A 29 24.29 -5.69 -3.05
C ARG A 29 25.40 -4.62 -2.88
N ASP A 30 26.34 -4.51 -3.81
CA ASP A 30 27.47 -3.59 -3.76
C ASP A 30 27.14 -2.14 -4.15
N ASP A 31 26.06 -1.88 -4.91
CA ASP A 31 25.74 -0.52 -5.40
C ASP A 31 24.60 0.21 -4.64
N ALA A 32 24.00 -0.43 -3.62
CA ALA A 32 22.89 0.16 -2.85
C ALA A 32 23.11 0.08 -1.33
N PRO A 33 24.02 0.90 -0.75
CA PRO A 33 24.23 0.97 0.69
C PRO A 33 23.01 1.60 1.37
N GLY A 34 22.08 0.76 1.80
CA GLY A 34 20.80 1.15 2.40
C GLY A 34 19.76 0.04 2.43
N ALA A 35 19.96 -1.05 1.68
CA ALA A 35 19.09 -2.24 1.68
C ALA A 35 19.28 -3.10 2.95
N HIS A 36 19.15 -2.51 4.13
CA HIS A 36 19.05 -3.20 5.41
C HIS A 36 17.59 -3.46 5.76
N THR A 37 16.89 -4.28 4.96
CA THR A 37 15.72 -5.07 5.41
C THR A 37 15.38 -6.05 4.30
N GLY A 38 15.40 -7.34 4.61
CA GLY A 38 15.19 -8.44 3.66
C GLY A 38 13.83 -8.41 2.96
N SER A 39 13.74 -7.70 1.84
CA SER A 39 12.73 -7.94 0.81
C SER A 39 13.38 -8.82 -0.25
N ASN A 40 13.02 -10.10 -0.29
CA ASN A 40 13.25 -10.94 -1.45
C ASN A 40 12.55 -10.28 -2.64
N LEU A 41 13.33 -9.73 -3.57
CA LEU A 41 12.89 -9.01 -4.76
C LEU A 41 12.22 -9.95 -5.78
N GLY A 42 11.00 -10.39 -5.45
CA GLY A 42 9.95 -10.57 -6.46
C GLY A 42 9.16 -9.26 -6.53
N TYR A 43 8.67 -8.88 -7.71
CA TYR A 43 7.84 -7.69 -7.92
C TYR A 43 6.88 -7.49 -6.74
N THR A 44 7.16 -6.51 -5.90
CA THR A 44 6.27 -6.19 -4.80
C THR A 44 5.03 -5.61 -5.48
N LEU A 45 3.93 -6.37 -5.50
CA LEU A 45 2.63 -5.88 -6.00
C LEU A 45 2.45 -4.45 -5.48
N PRO A 46 2.13 -3.46 -6.34
CA PRO A 46 2.10 -2.09 -5.86
C PRO A 46 1.02 -1.98 -4.79
N ARG A 47 1.40 -1.32 -3.71
CA ARG A 47 0.54 -1.07 -2.56
C ARG A 47 0.19 0.41 -2.49
N MET A 48 -1.05 0.70 -2.17
CA MET A 48 -1.53 2.06 -1.88
C MET A 48 -2.05 2.14 -0.46
N ARG A 49 -1.76 3.26 0.22
CA ARG A 49 -2.32 3.53 1.54
C ARG A 49 -3.73 4.08 1.37
N TYR A 50 -4.71 3.38 1.95
CA TYR A 50 -6.10 3.83 1.98
C TYR A 50 -6.29 4.94 3.01
N GLY A 51 -5.75 4.74 4.21
CA GLY A 51 -5.88 5.68 5.32
C GLY A 51 -4.95 5.34 6.49
N VAL A 52 -4.83 6.28 7.42
CA VAL A 52 -4.19 6.10 8.73
C VAL A 52 -5.21 6.52 9.78
N TYR A 53 -5.36 5.71 10.82
CA TYR A 53 -6.36 5.83 11.86
C TYR A 53 -5.69 5.86 13.23
N GLU A 54 -6.31 6.54 14.20
CA GLU A 54 -5.74 6.70 15.55
C GLU A 54 -6.06 5.49 16.44
N SER A 55 -7.06 4.70 16.07
CA SER A 55 -7.45 3.49 16.81
C SER A 55 -7.67 2.29 15.89
N GLN A 56 -7.52 1.09 16.48
CA GLN A 56 -7.78 -0.15 15.78
C GLN A 56 -9.24 -0.21 15.29
N GLN A 57 -10.17 0.26 16.12
CA GLN A 57 -11.61 0.21 15.81
C GLN A 57 -11.99 1.09 14.62
N GLU A 58 -11.36 2.26 14.47
CA GLU A 58 -11.50 3.09 13.28
C GLU A 58 -10.97 2.39 12.02
N ALA A 59 -9.80 1.75 12.14
CA ALA A 59 -9.20 1.01 11.03
C ALA A 59 -10.03 -0.23 10.62
N GLU A 60 -10.59 -0.96 11.60
CA GLU A 60 -11.48 -2.09 11.36
C GLU A 60 -12.80 -1.65 10.71
N SER A 61 -13.36 -0.52 11.14
CA SER A 61 -14.56 0.06 10.52
C SER A 61 -14.31 0.43 9.06
N ALA A 62 -13.17 1.08 8.77
CA ALA A 62 -12.76 1.37 7.41
C ALA A 62 -12.50 0.12 6.57
N LEU A 63 -11.90 -0.92 7.15
CA LEU A 63 -11.69 -2.20 6.49
C LEU A 63 -13.03 -2.87 6.14
N ALA A 64 -14.02 -2.80 7.02
CA ALA A 64 -15.36 -3.31 6.77
C ALA A 64 -16.05 -2.58 5.61
N GLU A 65 -15.95 -1.25 5.55
CA GLU A 65 -16.47 -0.45 4.43
C GLU A 65 -15.80 -0.80 3.10
N VAL A 66 -14.47 -0.96 3.11
CA VAL A 66 -13.71 -1.39 1.93
C VAL A 66 -14.14 -2.79 1.49
N SER A 67 -14.29 -3.71 2.44
CA SER A 67 -14.76 -5.08 2.16
C SER A 67 -16.15 -5.09 1.53
N ASP A 68 -17.10 -4.32 2.08
CA ASP A 68 -18.45 -4.19 1.52
C ASP A 68 -18.44 -3.59 0.11
N ALA A 69 -17.62 -2.56 -0.13
CA ALA A 69 -17.46 -1.99 -1.46
C ALA A 69 -16.93 -3.02 -2.47
N LEU A 70 -15.91 -3.79 -2.11
CA LEU A 70 -15.32 -4.83 -2.97
C LEU A 70 -16.29 -5.98 -3.24
N GLN A 71 -17.05 -6.43 -2.22
CA GLN A 71 -18.08 -7.47 -2.39
C GLN A 71 -19.18 -7.04 -3.36
N GLN A 72 -19.51 -5.75 -3.39
CA GLN A 72 -20.46 -5.17 -4.33
C GLN A 72 -19.82 -4.82 -5.69
N ASN A 73 -18.56 -5.21 -5.93
CA ASN A 73 -17.78 -4.89 -7.12
C ASN A 73 -17.69 -3.37 -7.40
N ARG A 74 -17.75 -2.55 -6.35
CA ARG A 74 -17.65 -1.09 -6.46
C ARG A 74 -16.18 -0.67 -6.44
N PRO A 75 -15.79 0.35 -7.23
CA PRO A 75 -14.43 0.86 -7.20
C PRO A 75 -14.10 1.49 -5.85
N LEU A 76 -12.90 1.23 -5.34
CA LEU A 76 -12.38 1.89 -4.14
C LEU A 76 -11.94 3.31 -4.47
N ARG A 77 -12.39 4.27 -3.66
CA ARG A 77 -11.95 5.66 -3.75
C ARG A 77 -10.88 5.91 -2.71
N ILE A 78 -9.67 6.24 -3.17
CA ILE A 78 -8.56 6.64 -2.29
C ILE A 78 -8.29 8.12 -2.50
N SER A 79 -8.27 8.89 -1.42
CA SER A 79 -7.94 10.33 -1.46
C SER A 79 -6.57 10.56 -0.86
N SER A 80 -5.67 11.21 -1.59
CA SER A 80 -4.39 11.69 -1.05
C SER A 80 -4.53 13.09 -0.46
N GLN A 81 -3.68 13.36 0.54
CA GLN A 81 -3.46 14.69 1.10
C GLN A 81 -3.12 15.75 0.03
N ALA A 82 -2.58 15.35 -1.13
CA ALA A 82 -2.30 16.22 -2.27
C ALA A 82 -3.51 16.48 -3.18
N SER A 83 -4.75 16.30 -2.67
CA SER A 83 -6.02 16.49 -3.42
C SER A 83 -6.19 15.59 -4.66
N ARG A 84 -5.41 14.51 -4.76
CA ARG A 84 -5.59 13.50 -5.81
C ARG A 84 -6.58 12.46 -5.32
N GLN A 85 -7.54 12.13 -6.18
CA GLN A 85 -8.46 11.02 -5.96
C GLN A 85 -8.14 9.92 -6.97
N TRP A 86 -7.94 8.71 -6.46
CA TRP A 86 -7.85 7.51 -7.28
C TRP A 86 -9.13 6.71 -7.14
N LEU A 87 -9.61 6.21 -8.28
CA LEU A 87 -10.66 5.22 -8.35
C LEU A 87 -10.02 3.92 -8.80
N ILE A 88 -9.98 2.94 -7.90
CA ILE A 88 -9.37 1.64 -8.13
C ILE A 88 -10.50 0.65 -8.39
N PRO A 89 -10.59 0.07 -9.59
CA PRO A 89 -11.53 -1.01 -9.87
C PRO A 89 -11.39 -2.18 -8.89
N ALA A 90 -12.49 -2.81 -8.48
CA ALA A 90 -12.47 -3.87 -7.47
C ALA A 90 -11.68 -5.12 -7.93
N ASP A 91 -11.70 -5.43 -9.23
CA ASP A 91 -10.92 -6.49 -9.86
C ASP A 91 -9.40 -6.25 -9.82
N ARG A 92 -8.98 -5.01 -9.57
CA ARG A 92 -7.57 -4.65 -9.38
C ARG A 92 -7.10 -4.78 -7.94
N VAL A 93 -7.97 -5.08 -6.99
CA VAL A 93 -7.60 -5.25 -5.58
C VAL A 93 -7.32 -6.71 -5.29
N HIS A 94 -6.11 -7.02 -4.82
CA HIS A 94 -5.71 -8.38 -4.46
C HIS A 94 -6.13 -8.72 -3.03
N TYR A 95 -5.67 -7.93 -2.07
CA TYR A 95 -6.04 -8.02 -0.67
C TYR A 95 -5.85 -6.69 0.04
N VAL A 96 -6.47 -6.54 1.21
CA VAL A 96 -6.40 -5.35 2.04
C VAL A 96 -5.94 -5.75 3.44
N VAL A 97 -5.00 -5.00 4.01
CA VAL A 97 -4.42 -5.28 5.34
C VAL A 97 -4.61 -4.07 6.24
N CYS A 98 -4.90 -4.34 7.52
CA CYS A 98 -4.75 -3.38 8.61
C CYS A 98 -3.43 -3.69 9.33
N GLU A 99 -2.51 -2.72 9.37
CA GLU A 99 -1.20 -2.84 9.99
C GLU A 99 -1.07 -1.79 11.10
N GLU A 100 -0.62 -2.21 12.28
CA GLU A 100 -0.21 -1.27 13.33
C GLU A 100 1.11 -0.61 12.94
N VAL A 101 1.13 0.72 12.98
CA VAL A 101 2.28 1.53 12.58
C VAL A 101 2.68 2.48 13.71
N GLU A 102 3.99 2.56 13.95
CA GLU A 102 4.59 3.55 14.82
C GLU A 102 4.93 4.79 13.99
N ARG A 103 4.36 5.95 14.34
CA ARG A 103 4.67 7.20 13.65
C ARG A 103 5.95 7.79 14.24
N PRO A 104 6.78 8.50 13.44
CA PRO A 104 7.94 9.21 13.98
C PRO A 104 7.62 10.22 15.09
N LYS A 105 6.37 10.70 15.16
CA LYS A 105 5.87 11.58 16.22
C LYS A 105 5.52 10.87 17.53
N ASP A 106 5.30 9.56 17.48
CA ASP A 106 4.88 8.77 18.64
C ASP A 106 6.09 8.38 19.54
N GLY A 107 7.32 8.52 19.04
CA GLY A 107 8.56 8.23 19.77
C GLY A 107 9.33 9.46 20.28
N GLN A 108 8.70 10.65 20.30
CA GLN A 108 9.25 11.88 20.91
C GLN A 108 8.66 12.17 22.29
#